data_AF-A0A9Q1GFA0-F1
#
_entry.id   AF-A0A9Q1GFA0-F1
#
_cell.length_a   1.000
_cell.length_b   1.000
_cell.length_c   1.000
_cell.angle_alpha   90.00
_cell.angle_beta   90.00
_cell.angle_gamma   90.00
#
_symmetry.space_group_name_H-M   'P 1'
#
loop_
_entity.id
_entity.type
_entity.pdbx_description
1 polymer ?
#
loop_
_entity_poly.entity_id
_entity_poly.type
_entity_poly.pdbx_seq_one_letter_code
_entity_poly.pdbx_strand_id
1 'polypeptide(L)'
;MSQLETAMAILMQSFDKYACAEGNKCTLTKSELKTLMETELPSFMKNAKDQGEVDKLMKALDHNGDGEVDFNEFVVLVAAMTCVCHDRCPKK
;
A
#
# COMPACT_ATOMS: atom_id res chain seq x y z
N MET A 1 -12.87 18.51 -10.19
CA MET A 1 -12.24 18.00 -8.96
C MET A 1 -10.93 18.70 -8.76
N SER A 2 -10.60 19.03 -7.51
CA SER A 2 -9.29 19.53 -7.12
C SER A 2 -8.22 18.43 -7.23
N GLN A 3 -6.95 18.79 -7.28
CA GLN A 3 -5.86 17.81 -7.41
C GLN A 3 -5.83 16.81 -6.24
N LEU A 4 -6.19 17.26 -5.03
CA LEU A 4 -6.29 16.41 -3.85
C LEU A 4 -7.45 15.43 -3.95
N GLU A 5 -8.62 15.87 -4.40
CA GLU A 5 -9.77 14.98 -4.65
C GLU A 5 -9.43 13.92 -5.70
N THR A 6 -8.70 14.30 -6.75
CA THR A 6 -8.23 13.34 -7.77
C THR A 6 -7.23 12.35 -7.18
N ALA A 7 -6.30 12.79 -6.34
CA ALA A 7 -5.35 11.89 -5.67
C ALA A 7 -6.06 10.87 -4.77
N MET A 8 -7.05 11.32 -3.98
CA MET A 8 -7.88 10.43 -3.16
C MET A 8 -8.64 9.41 -4.02
N ALA A 9 -9.24 9.86 -5.12
CA ALA A 9 -9.95 8.98 -6.04
C ALA A 9 -9.01 7.96 -6.71
N ILE A 10 -7.76 8.34 -7.00
CA ILE A 10 -6.75 7.42 -7.53
C ILE A 10 -6.38 6.37 -6.47
N LEU A 11 -6.17 6.75 -5.21
CA LEU A 11 -5.86 5.80 -4.14
C LEU A 11 -6.97 4.75 -3.95
N MET A 12 -8.23 5.21 -3.94
CA MET A 12 -9.39 4.32 -3.87
C MET A 12 -9.45 3.37 -5.07
N GLN A 13 -9.31 3.89 -6.29
CA GLN A 13 -9.35 3.06 -7.50
C GLN A 13 -8.19 2.07 -7.57
N SER A 14 -7.00 2.47 -7.14
CA SER A 14 -5.85 1.56 -7.06
C SER A 14 -6.14 0.44 -6.07
N PHE A 15 -6.64 0.75 -4.87
CA PHE A 15 -7.01 -0.28 -3.89
C PHE A 15 -8.08 -1.23 -4.45
N ASP A 16 -9.21 -0.70 -4.93
CA ASP A 16 -10.35 -1.48 -5.45
C ASP A 16 -9.94 -2.37 -6.63
N LYS A 17 -9.01 -1.90 -7.47
CA LYS A 17 -8.49 -2.64 -8.62
C LYS A 17 -7.78 -3.93 -8.19
N TYR A 18 -7.05 -3.90 -7.07
CA TYR A 18 -6.29 -5.07 -6.60
C TYR A 18 -7.08 -5.90 -5.57
N ALA A 19 -7.91 -5.28 -4.73
CA ALA A 19 -8.75 -5.96 -3.72
C ALA A 19 -9.92 -6.76 -4.32
N CYS A 20 -10.21 -6.59 -5.62
CA CYS A 20 -11.24 -7.37 -6.31
C CYS A 20 -10.72 -8.68 -6.94
N ALA A 21 -9.43 -9.01 -6.83
CA ALA A 21 -8.85 -10.12 -7.58
C ALA A 21 -9.13 -11.49 -6.95
N GLU A 22 -9.04 -11.62 -5.63
CA GLU A 22 -9.27 -12.86 -4.88
C GLU A 22 -10.00 -12.61 -3.56
N GLY A 23 -11.25 -13.09 -3.43
CA GLY A 23 -11.96 -13.11 -2.15
C GLY A 23 -12.76 -11.85 -1.81
N ASN A 24 -12.41 -11.18 -0.71
CA ASN A 24 -13.20 -10.10 -0.11
C ASN A 24 -12.82 -8.74 -0.71
N LYS A 25 -13.77 -8.08 -1.37
CA LYS A 25 -13.55 -6.83 -2.13
C LYS A 25 -13.11 -5.62 -1.30
N CYS A 26 -13.04 -5.78 0.02
CA CYS A 26 -12.74 -4.71 0.96
C CYS A 26 -11.32 -4.80 1.53
N THR A 27 -10.58 -5.87 1.23
CA THR A 27 -9.26 -6.15 1.79
C THR A 27 -8.30 -6.63 0.71
N LEU A 28 -7.01 -6.42 0.93
CA LEU A 28 -5.94 -6.96 0.10
C LEU A 28 -5.33 -8.16 0.80
N THR A 29 -5.40 -9.30 0.16
CA THR A 29 -4.61 -10.46 0.57
C THR A 29 -3.12 -10.19 0.32
N LYS A 30 -2.26 -11.00 0.94
CA LYS A 30 -0.80 -10.93 0.75
C LYS A 30 -0.38 -11.00 -0.74
N SER A 31 -1.08 -11.80 -1.54
CA SER A 31 -0.82 -11.95 -2.98
C SER A 31 -1.20 -10.69 -3.76
N GLU A 32 -2.33 -10.08 -3.41
CA GLU A 32 -2.82 -8.85 -4.05
C GLU A 32 -1.97 -7.65 -3.66
N LEU A 33 -1.62 -7.52 -2.37
CA LEU A 33 -0.69 -6.49 -1.90
C LEU A 33 0.64 -6.59 -2.64
N LYS A 34 1.19 -7.80 -2.78
CA LYS A 34 2.43 -8.01 -3.54
C LYS A 34 2.30 -7.51 -4.97
N THR A 35 1.21 -7.86 -5.65
CA THR A 35 0.95 -7.46 -7.04
C THR A 35 0.80 -5.94 -7.18
N LEU A 36 0.07 -5.31 -6.25
CA LEU A 36 -0.08 -3.87 -6.16
C LEU A 36 1.29 -3.21 -6.04
N MET A 37 2.14 -3.68 -5.12
CA MET A 37 3.46 -3.12 -4.91
C MET A 37 4.38 -3.28 -6.11
N GLU A 38 4.36 -4.44 -6.79
CA GLU A 38 5.16 -4.67 -8.00
C GLU A 38 4.74 -3.76 -9.15
N THR A 39 3.45 -3.43 -9.24
CA THR A 39 2.87 -2.66 -10.34
C THR A 39 2.90 -1.16 -10.10
N GLU A 40 2.43 -0.70 -8.93
CA GLU A 40 2.28 0.71 -8.58
C GLU A 40 3.55 1.29 -7.91
N LEU A 41 4.34 0.45 -7.22
CA LEU A 41 5.53 0.86 -6.46
C LEU A 41 6.82 0.12 -6.89
N PRO A 42 7.14 0.02 -8.19
CA PRO A 42 8.29 -0.76 -8.68
C PRO A 42 9.64 -0.29 -8.13
N SER A 43 9.76 1.02 -7.85
CA SER A 43 10.97 1.60 -7.24
C SER A 43 11.17 1.15 -5.79
N PHE A 44 10.10 0.88 -5.06
CA PHE A 44 10.15 0.36 -3.69
C PHE A 44 10.40 -1.15 -3.70
N MET A 45 9.76 -1.87 -4.62
CA MET A 45 9.98 -3.31 -4.82
C MET A 45 11.38 -3.67 -5.30
N LYS A 46 12.14 -2.75 -5.93
CA LYS A 46 13.57 -2.97 -6.19
C LYS A 46 14.37 -3.31 -4.92
N ASN A 47 13.96 -2.78 -3.77
CA ASN A 47 14.57 -3.08 -2.48
C ASN A 47 13.87 -4.25 -1.76
N ALA A 48 12.57 -4.45 -2.00
CA ALA A 48 11.75 -5.50 -1.38
C ALA A 48 11.62 -6.78 -2.23
N LYS A 49 12.59 -7.08 -3.12
CA LYS A 49 12.57 -8.23 -4.03
C LYS A 49 12.50 -9.60 -3.34
N ASP A 50 12.79 -9.67 -2.05
CA ASP A 50 12.68 -10.89 -1.26
C ASP A 50 11.25 -11.08 -0.74
N GLN A 51 10.70 -12.30 -0.85
CA GLN A 51 9.42 -12.67 -0.23
C GLN A 51 9.37 -12.28 1.25
N GLY A 52 10.51 -12.32 1.95
CA GLY A 52 10.63 -11.91 3.34
C GLY A 52 10.37 -10.42 3.59
N GLU A 53 10.64 -9.54 2.64
CA GLU A 53 10.37 -8.10 2.80
C GLU A 53 8.88 -7.77 2.59
N VAL A 54 8.23 -8.46 1.65
CA VAL A 54 6.77 -8.38 1.48
C VAL A 54 6.05 -8.94 2.71
N ASP A 55 6.52 -10.04 3.28
CA ASP A 55 6.01 -10.58 4.56
C ASP A 55 6.15 -9.59 5.72
N LYS A 56 7.33 -8.97 5.85
CA LYS A 56 7.58 -7.97 6.90
C LYS A 56 6.69 -6.75 6.71
N LEU A 57 6.52 -6.31 5.47
CA LEU A 57 5.65 -5.18 5.18
C LEU A 57 4.19 -5.54 5.46
N MET A 58 3.71 -6.70 4.99
CA MET A 58 2.37 -7.19 5.31
C MET A 58 2.15 -7.16 6.83
N LYS A 59 3.06 -7.72 7.61
CA LYS A 59 2.99 -7.67 9.09
C LYS A 59 3.07 -6.27 9.70
N ALA A 60 3.71 -5.33 9.03
CA ALA A 60 3.77 -3.94 9.48
C ALA A 60 2.46 -3.19 9.17
N LEU A 61 1.72 -3.64 8.16
CA LEU A 61 0.47 -3.07 7.70
C LEU A 61 -0.74 -3.66 8.41
N ASP A 62 -0.77 -4.98 8.52
CA ASP A 62 -1.75 -5.81 9.22
C ASP A 62 -1.66 -5.53 10.73
N HIS A 63 -2.29 -4.43 11.15
CA HIS A 63 -2.31 -3.97 12.53
C HIS A 63 -3.35 -4.73 13.35
N ASN A 64 -4.40 -5.20 12.70
CA ASN A 64 -5.47 -5.97 13.32
C ASN A 64 -5.10 -7.47 13.47
N GLY A 65 -4.08 -7.96 12.75
CA GLY A 65 -3.56 -9.32 12.80
C GLY A 65 -4.45 -10.33 12.08
N ASP A 66 -5.28 -9.90 11.13
CA ASP A 66 -6.20 -10.76 10.36
C ASP A 66 -5.54 -11.42 9.14
N GLY A 67 -4.32 -11.00 8.80
CA GLY A 67 -3.55 -11.52 7.66
C GLY A 67 -3.98 -10.93 6.31
N GLU A 68 -4.81 -9.89 6.32
CA GLU A 68 -5.25 -9.09 5.19
C GLU A 68 -4.89 -7.60 5.44
N VAL A 69 -5.01 -6.75 4.42
CA VAL A 69 -4.78 -5.30 4.56
C VAL A 69 -6.04 -4.57 4.14
N ASP A 70 -6.66 -3.84 5.07
CA ASP A 70 -7.83 -3.04 4.76
C ASP A 70 -7.46 -1.69 4.10
N PHE A 71 -8.47 -0.96 3.63
CA PHE A 71 -8.25 0.34 2.98
C PHE A 71 -7.56 1.36 3.91
N ASN A 72 -7.84 1.32 5.21
CA ASN A 72 -7.25 2.25 6.18
C ASN A 72 -5.76 1.93 6.36
N GLU A 73 -5.41 0.67 6.57
CA GLU A 73 -4.03 0.20 6.66
C GLU A 73 -3.23 0.51 5.37
N PHE A 74 -3.86 0.35 4.21
CA PHE A 74 -3.28 0.75 2.94
C PHE A 74 -3.02 2.27 2.85
N VAL A 75 -3.97 3.11 3.25
CA VAL A 75 -3.79 4.58 3.22
C VAL A 75 -2.70 5.02 4.19
N VAL A 76 -2.61 4.41 5.37
CA VAL A 76 -1.55 4.67 6.35
C VAL A 76 -0.17 4.34 5.76
N LEU A 77 -0.03 3.24 5.01
CA LEU A 77 1.21 2.93 4.29
C LEU A 77 1.58 4.02 3.30
N VAL A 78 0.64 4.38 2.42
CA VAL A 78 0.91 5.34 1.36
C VAL A 78 1.25 6.70 1.97
N ALA A 79 0.58 7.08 3.06
CA ALA A 79 0.92 8.28 3.82
C ALA A 79 2.33 8.20 4.42
N ALA A 80 2.68 7.09 5.07
CA ALA A 80 4.01 6.89 5.64
C ALA A 80 5.11 6.91 4.58
N MET A 81 4.91 6.21 3.45
CA MET A 81 5.82 6.22 2.31
C MET A 81 5.92 7.61 1.68
N THR A 82 4.79 8.33 1.58
CA THR A 82 4.78 9.71 1.11
C THR A 82 5.63 10.58 2.03
N CYS A 83 5.50 10.45 3.36
CA CYS A 83 6.33 11.16 4.32
C CYS A 83 7.83 10.81 4.16
N VAL A 84 8.18 9.52 4.01
CA VAL A 84 9.58 9.08 3.80
C VAL A 84 10.15 9.59 2.48
N CYS A 85 9.36 9.60 1.40
CA CYS A 85 9.76 10.19 0.11
C CYS A 85 9.78 11.72 0.16
N HIS A 86 8.98 12.31 1.05
CA HIS A 86 8.85 13.74 1.28
C HIS A 86 9.78 14.26 2.39
N ASP A 87 10.66 13.43 2.97
CA ASP A 87 11.77 13.80 3.87
C ASP A 87 12.86 14.64 3.17
N ARG A 88 12.44 15.55 2.28
CA ARG A 88 13.11 16.82 1.96
C ARG A 88 12.89 17.89 3.04
N CYS A 89 12.35 17.54 4.21
CA CYS A 89 12.30 18.45 5.35
C CYS A 89 13.24 17.95 6.44
N PRO A 90 14.44 18.54 6.61
CA PRO A 90 15.37 18.14 7.67
C PRO A 90 14.68 18.34 9.02
N LYS A 91 14.61 17.26 9.81
CA LYS A 91 14.24 17.34 11.22
C LYS A 91 15.23 18.32 11.90
N LYS A 92 14.70 19.43 12.41
CA LYS A 92 15.43 20.34 13.30
C LYS A 92 15.68 19.69 14.65
#